data_AF-A0A534WFD6-F1
#
_entry.id   AF-A0A534WFD6-F1
#
_cell.length_a   1.000
_cell.length_b   1.000
_cell.length_c   1.000
_cell.angle_alpha   90.00
_cell.angle_beta   90.00
_cell.angle_gamma   90.00
#
_symmetry.space_group_name_H-M   'P 1'
#
loop_
_entity.id
_entity.type
_entity.pdbx_description
1 polymer ?
#
loop_
_entity_poly.entity_id
_entity_poly.type
_entity_poly.pdbx_seq_one_letter_code
_entity_poly.pdbx_strand_id
1 'polypeptide(L)'
;MRVVHYSIQGNHLHLIVEIDDPSMLPRAIQGFAVRLAKTLNRLAARSGKVFLDRYHAHVLRTRREVRNAVWYVLENFRHHLREDIAPTGADPCSSAAWLGPRFTDDVPIALPRTWLLRSSETCIIQTDDTLAM
;
A
#
# COMPACT_ATOMS: atom_id res chain seq x y z
N MET A 1 13.20 1.68 -1.20
CA MET A 1 11.78 1.67 -0.83
C MET A 1 11.35 0.25 -0.55
N ARG A 2 10.67 0.02 0.58
CA ARG A 2 10.13 -1.27 1.03
C ARG A 2 8.64 -1.09 1.30
N VAL A 3 7.78 -1.92 0.73
CA VAL A 3 6.35 -1.88 1.05
C VAL A 3 6.11 -2.69 2.31
N VAL A 4 5.50 -2.09 3.33
CA VAL A 4 5.28 -2.68 4.65
C VAL A 4 3.81 -3.04 4.85
N HIS A 5 2.91 -2.15 4.43
CA HIS A 5 1.49 -2.46 4.30
C HIS A 5 0.94 -1.92 2.99
N TYR A 6 -0.12 -2.55 2.50
CA TYR A 6 -0.88 -2.07 1.37
C TYR A 6 -2.37 -2.41 1.50
N SER A 7 -3.21 -1.70 0.76
CA SER A 7 -4.58 -2.10 0.43
C SER A 7 -4.92 -1.64 -0.98
N ILE A 8 -5.51 -2.54 -1.77
CA ILE A 8 -5.95 -2.28 -3.14
C ILE A 8 -7.46 -2.10 -3.11
N GLN A 9 -7.92 -0.95 -3.56
CA GLN A 9 -9.33 -0.64 -3.74
C GLN A 9 -9.64 -0.51 -5.23
N GLY A 10 -10.92 -0.55 -5.60
CA GLY A 10 -11.35 -0.57 -7.00
C GLY A 10 -10.87 0.62 -7.84
N ASN A 11 -10.46 1.71 -7.20
CA ASN A 11 -9.95 2.92 -7.84
C ASN A 11 -8.78 3.57 -7.09
N HIS A 12 -8.19 2.93 -6.08
CA HIS A 12 -7.08 3.51 -5.29
C HIS A 12 -6.15 2.41 -4.78
N LEU A 13 -4.89 2.77 -4.52
CA LEU A 13 -3.89 1.87 -3.93
C LEU A 13 -3.29 2.54 -2.70
N HIS A 14 -3.49 2.06 -1.48
CA HIS A 14 -2.84 2.65 -0.31
C HIS A 14 -1.55 1.92 0.04
N LEU A 15 -0.46 2.64 0.33
CA LEU A 15 0.84 2.07 0.67
C LEU A 15 1.42 2.66 1.98
N ILE A 16 2.01 1.80 2.81
CA ILE A 16 2.91 2.19 3.88
C ILE A 16 4.29 1.70 3.46
N VAL A 17 5.26 2.60 3.28
CA VAL A 17 6.58 2.22 2.79
C VAL A 17 7.70 2.71 3.69
N GLU A 18 8.79 1.96 3.80
CA GLU A 18 10.06 2.47 4.34
C GLU A 18 10.95 2.94 3.19
N ILE A 19 11.58 4.09 3.36
CA ILE A 19 12.63 4.56 2.46
C ILE A 19 13.75 5.19 3.28
N ASP A 20 14.98 4.79 2.98
CA ASP A 20 16.17 5.25 3.72
C ASP A 20 16.49 6.72 3.38
N ASP A 21 16.32 7.10 2.11
CA ASP A 21 16.50 8.46 1.61
C ASP A 21 15.18 9.00 1.05
N PRO A 22 14.50 9.93 1.75
CA PRO A 22 13.25 10.54 1.28
C PRO A 22 13.35 11.22 -0.09
N SER A 23 14.53 11.72 -0.48
CA SER A 23 14.73 12.35 -1.79
C SER A 23 14.58 11.36 -2.95
N MET A 24 14.77 10.07 -2.68
CA MET A 24 14.61 8.99 -3.66
C MET A 24 13.16 8.53 -3.82
N LEU A 25 12.23 9.04 -3.01
CA LEU A 25 10.84 8.63 -3.00
C LEU A 25 10.14 8.77 -4.36
N PRO A 26 10.25 9.91 -5.08
CA PRO A 26 9.55 10.07 -6.36
C PRO A 26 10.01 9.02 -7.38
N ARG A 27 11.32 8.75 -7.45
CA ARG A 27 11.90 7.75 -8.36
C ARG A 27 11.50 6.33 -7.98
N ALA A 28 11.48 6.03 -6.68
CA ALA A 28 11.08 4.72 -6.19
C ALA A 28 9.61 4.42 -6.50
N ILE A 29 8.72 5.38 -6.26
CA ILE A 29 7.28 5.26 -6.57
C ILE A 29 7.05 5.15 -8.07
N GLN A 30 7.73 5.98 -8.88
CA GLN A 30 7.63 5.88 -10.34
C GLN A 30 8.04 4.49 -10.83
N GLY A 31 9.17 3.95 -10.37
CA GLY A 31 9.62 2.61 -10.74
C GLY A 31 8.65 1.50 -10.29
N PHE A 32 8.06 1.64 -9.10
CA PHE A 32 7.03 0.73 -8.59
C PHE A 32 5.77 0.77 -9.46
N ALA A 33 5.20 1.95 -9.69
CA ALA A 33 4.00 2.15 -10.50
C ALA A 33 4.17 1.60 -11.93
N VAL A 34 5.33 1.85 -12.57
CA VAL A 34 5.60 1.31 -13.92
C VAL A 34 5.61 -0.22 -13.94
N ARG A 35 6.23 -0.87 -12.94
CA ARG A 35 6.26 -2.33 -12.86
C ARG A 35 4.88 -2.90 -12.59
N LEU A 36 4.14 -2.32 -11.64
CA LEU A 36 2.79 -2.75 -11.30
C LEU A 36 1.84 -2.58 -12.50
N ALA A 37 1.90 -1.44 -13.20
CA ALA A 37 1.11 -1.19 -14.39
C ALA A 37 1.38 -2.22 -15.50
N LYS A 38 2.65 -2.55 -15.76
CA LYS A 38 3.03 -3.58 -16.74
C LYS A 38 2.48 -4.96 -16.37
N THR A 39 2.55 -5.34 -15.09
CA THR A 39 2.01 -6.61 -14.60
C THR A 39 0.49 -6.65 -14.72
N LEU A 40 -0.21 -5.61 -14.26
CA LEU A 40 -1.68 -5.52 -14.33
C LEU A 40 -2.18 -5.54 -15.77
N ASN A 41 -1.54 -4.80 -16.66
CA ASN A 41 -1.85 -4.82 -18.09
C ASN A 41 -1.69 -6.22 -18.70
N ARG A 42 -0.59 -6.92 -18.37
CA ARG A 42 -0.36 -8.29 -18.83
C ARG A 42 -1.43 -9.25 -18.32
N LEU A 43 -1.75 -9.20 -17.02
CA LEU A 43 -2.77 -10.06 -16.40
C LEU A 43 -4.16 -9.82 -17.00
N ALA A 44 -4.48 -8.56 -17.33
CA ALA A 44 -5.75 -8.17 -17.93
C ALA A 44 -5.74 -8.23 -19.47
N ALA A 45 -4.69 -8.77 -20.10
CA ALA A 45 -4.51 -8.81 -21.55
C ALA A 45 -4.77 -7.46 -22.26
N ARG A 46 -4.45 -6.35 -21.58
CA ARG A 46 -4.66 -4.98 -22.06
C ARG A 46 -3.35 -4.21 -22.14
N SER A 47 -3.41 -3.01 -22.71
CA SER A 47 -2.30 -2.06 -22.71
C SER A 47 -2.82 -0.65 -22.38
N GLY A 48 -1.91 0.25 -21.99
CA GLY A 48 -2.26 1.64 -21.67
C GLY A 48 -1.87 2.04 -20.25
N LYS A 49 -2.30 3.24 -19.86
CA LYS A 49 -2.07 3.76 -18.51
C LYS A 49 -2.93 3.00 -17.51
N VAL A 50 -2.34 2.68 -16.36
CA VAL A 50 -3.05 2.09 -15.21
C VAL A 50 -3.27 3.16 -14.15
N PHE A 51 -2.25 3.97 -13.90
CA PHE A 51 -2.26 5.07 -12.94
C PHE A 51 -2.48 6.39 -13.69
N LEU A 52 -3.49 7.18 -13.29
CA LEU A 52 -3.89 8.41 -13.96
C LEU A 52 -3.03 9.63 -13.57
N ASP A 53 -2.56 9.71 -12.33
CA ASP A 53 -1.99 10.95 -11.79
C ASP A 53 -0.78 10.72 -10.86
N ARG A 54 -0.41 11.78 -10.11
CA ARG A 54 0.66 11.81 -9.10
C ARG A 54 0.21 11.15 -7.80
N TYR A 55 1.17 10.53 -7.12
CA TYR A 55 0.97 10.01 -5.77
C TYR A 55 0.83 11.14 -4.73
N HIS A 56 0.03 10.91 -3.69
CA HIS A 56 0.04 11.73 -2.47
C HIS A 56 0.98 11.10 -1.44
N ALA A 57 1.73 11.92 -0.70
CA ALA A 57 2.73 11.43 0.24
C ALA A 57 2.62 12.17 1.57
N HIS A 58 2.58 11.41 2.67
CA HIS A 58 2.47 11.97 4.01
C HIS A 58 3.47 11.30 4.96
N VAL A 59 4.46 12.07 5.41
CA VAL A 59 5.50 11.55 6.31
C VAL A 59 4.91 11.38 7.71
N LEU A 60 4.91 10.15 8.24
CA LEU A 60 4.44 9.92 9.61
C LEU A 60 5.59 10.07 10.59
N ARG A 61 5.35 10.94 11.57
CA ARG A 61 6.36 11.39 12.54
C ARG A 61 6.14 10.78 13.91
N THR A 62 4.92 10.34 14.21
CA THR A 62 4.58 9.86 15.57
C THR A 62 4.04 8.43 15.58
N ARG A 63 4.21 7.74 16.70
CA ARG A 63 3.67 6.37 16.89
C ARG A 63 2.15 6.32 16.74
N ARG A 64 1.44 7.34 17.24
CA ARG A 64 -0.02 7.44 17.12
C ARG A 64 -0.43 7.53 15.65
N GLU A 65 0.27 8.36 14.90
CA GLU A 65 0.04 8.56 13.49
C GLU A 65 0.33 7.28 12.68
N VAL A 66 1.43 6.58 12.97
CA VAL A 66 1.72 5.26 12.38
C VAL A 66 0.60 4.26 12.66
N ARG A 67 0.15 4.15 13.91
CA ARG A 67 -0.95 3.24 14.28
C ARG A 67 -2.23 3.58 13.51
N ASN A 68 -2.58 4.86 13.43
CA ASN A 68 -3.77 5.31 12.72
C ASN A 68 -3.68 5.04 11.21
N ALA A 69 -2.51 5.25 10.61
CA ALA A 69 -2.29 4.97 9.19
C ALA A 69 -2.34 3.48 8.89
N VAL A 70 -1.74 2.61 9.72
CA VAL A 70 -1.86 1.15 9.55
C VAL A 70 -3.32 0.73 9.65
N TRP A 71 -4.04 1.20 10.67
CA TRP A 71 -5.46 0.89 10.82
C TRP A 71 -6.27 1.37 9.61
N TYR A 72 -6.04 2.59 9.16
CA TYR A 72 -6.66 3.12 7.96
C TYR A 72 -6.37 2.24 6.74
N VAL A 73 -5.11 1.96 6.43
CA VAL A 73 -4.76 1.14 5.25
C VAL A 73 -5.38 -0.25 5.30
N LEU A 74 -5.45 -0.89 6.47
CA LEU A 74 -5.96 -2.27 6.56
C LEU A 74 -7.48 -2.37 6.67
N GLU A 75 -8.15 -1.37 7.26
CA GLU A 75 -9.57 -1.45 7.62
C GLU A 75 -10.46 -0.50 6.81
N ASN A 76 -9.89 0.44 6.06
CA ASN A 76 -10.67 1.44 5.31
C ASN A 76 -11.62 0.81 4.28
N PHE A 77 -11.37 -0.42 3.82
CA PHE A 77 -12.30 -1.15 2.96
C PHE A 77 -13.71 -1.27 3.58
N ARG A 78 -13.83 -1.33 4.92
CA ARG A 78 -15.12 -1.41 5.62
C ARG A 78 -15.98 -0.16 5.46
N HIS A 79 -15.35 0.98 5.17
CA HIS A 79 -16.05 2.24 4.91
C HIS A 79 -16.41 2.43 3.44
N HIS A 80 -15.69 1.75 2.53
CA HIS A 80 -15.87 1.91 1.08
C HIS A 80 -16.62 0.75 0.41
N LEU A 81 -16.69 -0.41 1.05
CA LEU A 81 -17.47 -1.54 0.58
C LEU A 81 -18.82 -1.57 1.29
N ARG A 82 -19.87 -1.91 0.54
CA ARG A 82 -21.18 -2.21 1.13
C ARG A 82 -21.04 -3.45 2.03
N GLU A 83 -21.81 -3.49 3.11
CA GLU A 83 -21.72 -4.55 4.12
C GLU A 83 -21.96 -5.97 3.56
N ASP A 84 -22.75 -6.09 2.48
CA ASP A 84 -23.01 -7.34 1.76
C ASP A 84 -21.86 -7.81 0.85
N ILE A 85 -20.87 -6.94 0.60
CA ILE A 85 -19.70 -7.20 -0.26
C ILE A 85 -18.41 -7.21 0.57
N ALA A 86 -18.40 -6.50 1.70
CA ALA A 86 -17.24 -6.39 2.58
C ALA A 86 -16.84 -7.78 3.13
N PRO A 87 -15.56 -8.15 3.08
CA PRO A 87 -15.05 -9.36 3.72
C PRO A 87 -15.43 -9.42 5.21
N THR A 88 -15.91 -10.58 5.66
CA THR A 88 -16.19 -10.83 7.10
C THR A 88 -14.90 -10.92 7.94
N GLY A 89 -13.74 -11.08 7.28
CA GLY A 89 -12.42 -11.18 7.90
C GLY A 89 -11.41 -10.19 7.32
N ALA A 90 -10.14 -10.58 7.25
CA ALA A 90 -9.09 -9.77 6.63
C ALA A 90 -9.41 -9.52 5.15
N ASP A 91 -9.21 -8.29 4.69
CA ASP A 91 -9.38 -7.94 3.28
C ASP A 91 -8.34 -8.68 2.40
N PRO A 92 -8.77 -9.56 1.48
CA PRO A 92 -7.88 -10.28 0.57
C PRO A 92 -7.05 -9.36 -0.33
N CYS A 93 -7.54 -8.14 -0.56
CA CYS A 93 -6.87 -7.12 -1.38
C CYS A 93 -5.92 -6.25 -0.55
N SER A 94 -5.70 -6.58 0.73
CA SER A 94 -4.79 -5.88 1.61
C SER A 94 -3.68 -6.77 2.15
N SER A 95 -2.65 -6.14 2.70
CA SER A 95 -1.61 -6.83 3.43
C SER A 95 -2.12 -7.57 4.69
N ALA A 96 -3.33 -7.27 5.19
CA ALA A 96 -3.93 -7.96 6.34
C ALA A 96 -4.11 -9.46 6.09
N ALA A 97 -4.33 -9.87 4.84
CA ALA A 97 -4.42 -11.28 4.44
C ALA A 97 -3.16 -12.09 4.77
N TRP A 98 -2.03 -11.41 4.96
CA TRP A 98 -0.73 -12.03 5.23
C TRP A 98 -0.23 -11.81 6.66
N LEU A 99 -0.96 -11.03 7.47
CA LEU A 99 -0.65 -10.79 8.88
C LEU A 99 -1.16 -11.97 9.74
N GLY A 100 -0.67 -13.17 9.43
CA GLY A 100 -0.89 -14.38 10.22
C GLY A 100 0.25 -14.64 11.21
N PRO A 101 0.15 -15.69 12.06
CA PRO A 101 1.18 -16.05 13.04
C PRO A 101 2.52 -16.49 12.42
N ARG A 102 2.57 -16.70 11.09
CA ARG A 102 3.79 -17.04 10.35
C ARG A 102 3.93 -16.09 9.17
N PHE A 103 4.89 -15.18 9.24
CA PHE A 103 5.43 -14.54 8.04
C PHE A 103 6.20 -15.60 7.27
N THR A 104 5.74 -15.96 6.07
CA THR A 104 6.52 -16.77 5.13
C THR A 104 7.42 -15.84 4.31
N ASP A 105 8.52 -16.35 3.74
CA ASP A 105 9.43 -15.53 2.92
C ASP A 105 8.78 -15.05 1.60
N ASP A 106 7.64 -15.63 1.22
CA ASP A 106 6.88 -15.33 0.00
C ASP A 106 5.85 -14.21 0.16
N VAL A 107 5.78 -13.55 1.33
CA VAL A 107 4.80 -12.49 1.56
C VAL A 107 5.16 -11.24 0.73
N PRO A 108 4.22 -10.61 0.01
CA PRO A 108 4.48 -9.41 -0.81
C PRO A 108 4.67 -8.12 0.04
N ILE A 109 5.10 -8.25 1.29
CA ILE A 109 5.46 -7.14 2.17
C ILE A 109 6.83 -7.40 2.80
N ALA A 110 7.61 -6.35 2.94
CA ALA A 110 8.84 -6.41 3.71
C ALA A 110 8.52 -6.27 5.21
N LEU A 111 9.18 -7.07 6.04
CA LEU A 111 9.18 -6.81 7.47
C LEU A 111 9.76 -5.42 7.75
N PRO A 112 9.16 -4.65 8.67
CA PRO A 112 9.65 -3.34 9.03
C PRO A 112 11.05 -3.41 9.63
N ARG A 113 11.96 -2.58 9.11
CA ARG A 113 13.37 -2.56 9.50
C ARG A 113 13.76 -1.39 10.35
N THR A 114 13.11 -0.26 10.18
CA THR A 114 13.36 0.88 11.06
C THR A 114 12.81 0.54 12.44
N TRP A 115 13.35 1.15 13.51
CA TRP A 115 12.93 0.95 14.91
C TRP A 115 11.46 1.30 15.15
N LEU A 116 10.66 1.40 14.11
CA LEU A 116 9.93 2.56 13.76
C LEU A 116 8.51 2.34 13.22
N LEU A 117 8.46 1.47 12.23
CA LEU A 117 7.40 0.50 12.13
C LEU A 117 7.55 -0.62 13.18
N ARG A 118 8.55 -0.48 14.07
CA ARG A 118 8.57 -0.84 15.50
C ARG A 118 8.37 0.36 16.51
N SER A 119 8.44 1.67 16.13
CA SER A 119 8.38 3.04 16.83
C SER A 119 8.98 4.36 16.12
N SER A 120 8.33 5.11 15.17
CA SER A 120 8.52 6.54 14.57
C SER A 120 9.78 7.20 13.81
N GLU A 121 9.60 7.72 12.53
CA GLU A 121 10.41 8.00 11.24
C GLU A 121 10.23 7.11 9.93
N THR A 122 9.01 7.05 9.37
CA THR A 122 8.70 6.29 8.13
C THR A 122 7.81 7.14 7.23
N CYS A 123 8.13 7.18 5.93
CA CYS A 123 7.33 7.87 4.92
C CYS A 123 6.11 7.03 4.50
N ILE A 124 4.91 7.38 4.96
CA ILE A 124 3.68 6.71 4.50
C ILE A 124 3.18 7.39 3.23
N ILE A 125 2.64 6.59 2.31
CA ILE A 125 2.25 7.05 0.99
C ILE A 125 0.83 6.55 0.74
N GLN A 126 -0.13 7.42 1.03
CA GLN A 126 -1.47 7.24 0.48
C GLN A 126 -1.40 7.55 -1.03
N THR A 127 -1.33 6.53 -1.87
CA THR A 127 -1.51 6.71 -3.32
C THR A 127 -3.00 6.75 -3.65
N ASP A 128 -3.57 7.95 -3.78
CA ASP A 128 -4.88 8.13 -4.41
C ASP A 128 -4.72 7.98 -5.93
N ASP A 129 -4.52 6.75 -6.37
CA ASP A 129 -4.33 6.44 -7.77
C ASP A 129 -5.65 6.02 -8.41
N THR A 130 -6.39 6.99 -8.97
CA THR A 130 -7.56 6.69 -9.81
C THR A 130 -7.11 5.74 -10.94
N LEU A 131 -7.67 4.53 -10.95
CA LEU A 131 -7.44 3.58 -12.02
C LEU A 131 -8.15 4.08 -13.29
N ALA A 132 -7.40 4.21 -14.39
CA ALA A 132 -8.02 4.30 -15.70
C ALA A 132 -8.62 2.92 -16.01
N MET A 133 -9.93 2.77 -15.78
CA MET A 133 -10.69 1.63 -16.29
C MET A 133 -10.65 1.63 -17.82
#